data_AF-A0A135Z8K1-F1
#
_entry.id   AF-A0A135Z8K1-F1
#
_cell.length_a   1.000
_cell.length_b   1.000
_cell.length_c   1.000
_cell.angle_alpha   90.00
_cell.angle_beta   90.00
_cell.angle_gamma   90.00
#
_symmetry.space_group_name_H-M   'P 1'
#
loop_
_entity.id
_entity.type
_entity.pdbx_description
1 polymer ?
#
loop_
_entity_poly.entity_id
_entity_poly.type
_entity_poly.pdbx_seq_one_letter_code
_entity_poly.pdbx_strand_id
1 'polypeptide(L)'
;MCKEYNRKTIQSEDNNALVLTLRVSRFTPITSNFENQEHVKQEFSNTQSTNKVHKRKHKENPFAKTKHNNPFSKLDESENKKLQGKHWIQDYTICAHENDTILDCLLKIKRTLDPTLAFRYSCGHGVCGSDAANVNGMPTLLCTATIREHARNTIESSTIKSHGFRKTGSKTNNSTNDLDNTNSTTNSTTNSADDSITNKKLYLKNTHNNFGIIELSPLSGFTVQRDLICDITPMISQIKRLEPYLQANNIGNLNILEFLQNPQELQKFELLSNCILCGACEGVCPIYASGEAFIGPAALVNAARFIYDSRDNAGKHRLDLINSADGISACQSVRACSKQCPRGIDIGEEIWQLTTLANEKS
;
A
#
# COMPACT_ATOMS: atom_id res chain seq x y z
N MET A 1 32.08 13.05 11.79
CA MET A 1 32.11 12.01 12.84
C MET A 1 31.24 12.51 14.00
N CYS A 2 29.93 12.25 13.97
CA CYS A 2 29.00 12.83 14.97
C CYS A 2 28.93 11.91 16.20
N LYS A 3 29.32 12.44 17.36
CA LYS A 3 29.28 11.77 18.66
C LYS A 3 27.92 11.99 19.35
N GLU A 4 27.51 10.89 19.99
CA GLU A 4 26.58 10.71 21.10
C GLU A 4 25.13 11.22 21.05
N TYR A 5 24.28 10.21 21.26
CA TYR A 5 22.87 10.12 21.01
C TYR A 5 22.13 10.27 22.34
N ASN A 6 21.69 11.49 22.64
CA ASN A 6 20.66 11.77 23.64
C ASN A 6 20.00 13.09 23.26
N ARG A 7 18.73 13.26 23.62
CA ARG A 7 17.80 14.36 23.23
C ARG A 7 18.27 15.82 23.45
N LYS A 8 19.55 16.05 23.76
CA LYS A 8 20.17 17.37 23.87
C LYS A 8 20.77 17.77 22.52
N THR A 9 20.03 18.64 21.85
CA THR A 9 20.49 19.55 20.79
C THR A 9 21.27 18.88 19.66
N ILE A 10 20.53 18.28 18.73
CA ILE A 10 21.04 18.00 17.38
C ILE A 10 21.30 19.37 16.72
N GLN A 11 22.53 19.87 16.81
CA GLN A 11 22.96 21.06 16.07
C GLN A 11 23.38 20.62 14.67
N SER A 12 22.70 21.12 13.65
CA SER A 12 23.11 20.95 12.26
C SER A 12 24.28 21.89 11.97
N GLU A 13 25.43 21.35 11.57
CA GLU A 13 26.54 22.13 11.01
C GLU A 13 26.16 22.75 9.64
N ASP A 14 25.16 22.17 8.97
CA ASP A 14 24.57 22.66 7.72
C ASP A 14 23.32 23.52 7.98
N ASN A 15 23.35 24.78 7.53
CA ASN A 15 22.27 25.77 7.71
C ASN A 15 20.90 25.38 7.12
N ASN A 16 20.81 24.27 6.39
CA ASN A 16 19.59 23.85 5.68
C ASN A 16 19.14 22.43 6.05
N ALA A 17 19.76 21.79 7.04
CA ALA A 17 19.31 20.50 7.57
C ALA A 17 18.32 20.72 8.72
N LEU A 18 17.16 20.06 8.65
CA LEU A 18 16.14 20.11 9.70
C LEU A 18 16.06 18.77 10.42
N VAL A 19 15.56 18.80 11.65
CA VAL A 19 15.34 17.59 12.43
C VAL A 19 14.13 16.84 11.87
N LEU A 20 14.23 15.52 11.69
CA LEU A 20 13.14 14.64 11.28
C LEU A 20 13.05 13.47 12.28
N THR A 21 11.83 13.06 12.63
CA THR A 21 11.59 11.80 13.33
C THR A 21 10.96 10.77 12.40
N LEU A 22 11.65 9.65 12.17
CA LEU A 22 11.09 8.47 11.52
C LEU A 22 10.57 7.51 12.59
N ARG A 23 9.27 7.27 12.60
CA ARG A 23 8.61 6.28 13.44
C ARG A 23 8.47 4.98 12.66
N VAL A 24 9.27 3.98 13.00
CA VAL A 24 9.35 2.73 12.23
C VAL A 24 8.67 1.59 12.99
N SER A 25 7.75 0.90 12.31
CA SER A 25 7.21 -0.37 12.77
C SER A 25 8.28 -1.46 12.64
N ARG A 26 8.72 -2.01 13.77
CA ARG A 26 9.77 -3.03 13.86
C ARG A 26 9.15 -4.40 14.08
N PHE A 27 9.79 -5.43 13.51
CA PHE A 27 9.37 -6.81 13.67
C PHE A 27 10.57 -7.75 13.64
N THR A 28 10.61 -8.68 14.59
CA THR A 28 11.56 -9.80 14.56
C THR A 28 10.82 -11.11 14.81
N PRO A 29 10.96 -12.11 13.92
CA PRO A 29 10.31 -13.40 14.09
C PRO A 29 10.94 -14.15 15.28
N ILE A 30 10.12 -14.90 16.01
CA ILE A 30 10.59 -15.85 17.01
C ILE A 30 11.03 -17.09 16.23
N THR A 31 12.35 -17.24 16.05
CA THR A 31 12.92 -18.47 15.50
C THR A 31 12.90 -19.55 16.58
N SER A 32 12.20 -20.65 16.34
CA SER A 32 12.12 -21.79 17.27
C SER A 32 13.42 -22.59 17.46
N ASN A 33 14.56 -22.12 16.91
CA ASN A 33 15.83 -22.87 16.85
C ASN A 33 17.05 -22.07 17.35
N PHE A 34 16.95 -21.35 18.48
CA PHE A 34 18.12 -20.77 19.16
C PHE A 34 18.07 -20.90 20.70
N GLU A 35 17.55 -22.01 21.22
CA GLU A 35 17.62 -22.32 22.68
C GLU A 35 18.78 -23.25 23.08
N ASN A 36 19.69 -23.62 22.16
CA ASN A 36 20.89 -24.36 22.52
C ASN A 36 22.16 -23.56 22.21
N GLN A 37 22.43 -22.51 22.99
CA GLN A 37 23.78 -22.05 23.30
C GLN A 37 23.77 -21.16 24.55
N GLU A 38 23.94 -21.84 25.68
CA GLU A 38 24.65 -21.47 26.91
C GLU A 38 24.28 -20.21 27.72
N HIS A 39 23.79 -20.50 28.93
CA HIS A 39 24.27 -19.98 30.22
C HIS A 39 24.48 -18.47 30.39
N VAL A 40 23.43 -17.78 30.85
CA VAL A 40 23.52 -16.91 32.05
C VAL A 40 22.25 -17.13 32.89
N LYS A 41 22.34 -18.04 33.87
CA LYS A 41 21.41 -18.08 35.00
C LYS A 41 21.96 -17.17 36.10
N GLN A 42 21.05 -16.39 36.68
CA GLN A 42 21.00 -15.77 38.01
C GLN A 42 20.74 -14.28 37.88
N GLU A 43 19.78 -13.67 38.56
CA GLU A 43 18.69 -14.07 39.45
C GLU A 43 17.88 -12.77 39.61
N PHE A 44 16.57 -12.82 39.79
CA PHE A 44 15.86 -12.08 40.85
C PHE A 44 14.34 -12.26 40.70
N SER A 45 13.85 -13.13 41.57
CA SER A 45 12.59 -13.04 42.34
C SER A 45 11.25 -12.87 41.61
N ASN A 46 10.54 -14.00 41.55
CA ASN A 46 9.21 -14.20 42.14
C ASN A 46 8.27 -12.99 42.25
N THR A 47 7.30 -12.93 41.35
CA THR A 47 5.92 -12.61 41.72
C THR A 47 4.97 -13.52 40.94
N GLN A 48 4.41 -14.51 41.63
CA GLN A 48 3.25 -15.27 41.14
C GLN A 48 2.05 -14.32 41.10
N SER A 49 1.50 -14.08 39.91
CA SER A 49 0.14 -13.56 39.76
C SER A 49 -0.68 -14.60 39.01
N THR A 50 -1.62 -15.21 39.71
CA THR A 50 -2.58 -16.16 39.18
C THR A 50 -3.65 -15.41 38.38
N ASN A 51 -3.56 -15.41 37.05
CA ASN A 51 -4.68 -14.99 36.20
C ASN A 51 -5.11 -16.16 35.31
N LYS A 52 -6.12 -16.90 35.77
CA LYS A 52 -6.86 -17.88 34.96
C LYS A 52 -7.66 -17.14 33.89
N VAL A 53 -7.11 -17.06 32.68
CA VAL A 53 -7.86 -16.60 31.50
C VAL A 53 -8.90 -17.66 31.14
N HIS A 54 -10.18 -17.33 31.35
CA HIS A 54 -11.31 -18.14 30.86
C HIS A 54 -11.29 -18.17 29.33
N LYS A 55 -11.00 -19.34 28.73
CA LYS A 55 -11.23 -19.59 27.31
C LYS A 55 -12.74 -19.60 27.04
N ARG A 56 -13.27 -18.54 26.42
CA ARG A 56 -14.62 -18.59 25.82
C ARG A 56 -14.56 -19.55 24.62
N LYS A 57 -15.32 -20.66 24.68
CA LYS A 57 -15.53 -21.54 23.54
C LYS A 57 -16.33 -20.78 22.48
N HIS A 58 -15.77 -20.61 21.29
CA HIS A 58 -16.48 -20.06 20.14
C HIS A 58 -17.64 -21.01 19.81
N LYS A 59 -18.89 -20.53 19.83
CA LYS A 59 -20.01 -21.26 19.22
C LYS A 59 -19.90 -21.09 17.71
N GLU A 60 -19.91 -22.19 16.99
CA GLU A 60 -19.94 -22.20 15.53
C GLU A 60 -21.31 -21.71 15.04
N ASN A 61 -21.32 -21.03 13.89
CA ASN A 61 -22.51 -20.42 13.30
C ASN A 61 -23.46 -21.51 12.75
N PRO A 62 -24.73 -21.58 13.19
CA PRO A 62 -25.68 -22.60 12.76
C PRO A 62 -26.10 -22.53 11.28
N PHE A 63 -25.70 -21.49 10.54
CA PHE A 63 -25.95 -21.35 9.10
C PHE A 63 -24.75 -21.71 8.21
N ALA A 64 -23.66 -22.21 8.77
CA ALA A 64 -22.55 -22.75 8.00
C ALA A 64 -22.99 -24.07 7.33
N LYS A 65 -23.68 -23.96 6.20
CA LYS A 65 -23.93 -25.10 5.32
C LYS A 65 -22.59 -25.66 4.88
N THR A 66 -22.31 -26.87 5.36
CA THR A 66 -21.43 -27.91 4.80
C THR A 66 -20.22 -27.39 4.01
N LYS A 67 -19.04 -27.57 4.60
CA LYS A 67 -17.72 -27.45 3.93
C LYS A 67 -17.76 -28.12 2.55
N HIS A 68 -18.02 -27.34 1.50
CA HIS A 68 -17.53 -27.69 0.19
C HIS A 68 -16.02 -27.56 0.26
N ASN A 69 -15.33 -28.66 -0.06
CA ASN A 69 -13.88 -28.72 -0.08
C ASN A 69 -13.35 -27.58 -0.95
N ASN A 70 -12.75 -26.58 -0.32
CA ASN A 70 -12.05 -25.52 -1.01
C ASN A 70 -10.86 -26.17 -1.75
N PRO A 71 -10.78 -26.12 -3.09
CA PRO A 71 -9.71 -26.76 -3.85
C PRO A 71 -8.31 -26.20 -3.52
N PHE A 72 -8.24 -25.09 -2.78
CA PHE A 72 -7.01 -24.44 -2.34
C PHE A 72 -6.44 -24.95 -1.00
N SER A 73 -7.10 -25.85 -0.28
CA SER A 73 -6.51 -26.41 0.96
C SER A 73 -5.41 -27.45 0.70
N LYS A 74 -5.20 -27.86 -0.56
CA LYS A 74 -4.21 -28.89 -0.92
C LYS A 74 -2.86 -28.34 -1.42
N LEU A 75 -2.70 -27.02 -1.51
CA LEU A 75 -1.41 -26.40 -1.78
C LEU A 75 -0.78 -26.03 -0.42
N ASP A 76 0.02 -26.96 0.10
CA ASP A 76 0.89 -26.86 1.28
C ASP A 76 0.30 -26.19 2.54
N GLU A 77 -0.47 -26.98 3.31
CA GLU A 77 -0.80 -26.70 4.71
C GLU A 77 0.44 -26.56 5.63
N SER A 78 1.65 -26.87 5.13
CA SER A 78 2.91 -26.81 5.86
C SER A 78 3.55 -25.40 5.90
N GLU A 79 3.24 -24.48 4.97
CA GLU A 79 4.03 -23.24 4.81
C GLU A 79 3.36 -21.93 5.27
N ASN A 80 2.03 -21.87 5.45
CA ASN A 80 1.33 -20.63 5.84
C ASN A 80 1.09 -20.48 7.35
N LYS A 81 2.05 -20.88 8.20
CA LYS A 81 2.00 -20.49 9.62
C LYS A 81 2.37 -19.03 9.75
N LYS A 82 1.42 -18.18 10.16
CA LYS A 82 1.69 -16.78 10.51
C LYS A 82 2.89 -16.71 11.44
N LEU A 83 3.98 -16.10 10.95
CA LEU A 83 5.22 -15.94 11.72
C LEU A 83 4.88 -15.23 13.04
N GLN A 84 5.11 -15.93 14.14
CA GLN A 84 5.02 -15.32 15.46
C GLN A 84 6.30 -14.53 15.70
N GLY A 85 6.18 -13.35 16.28
CA GLY A 85 7.33 -12.48 16.50
C GLY A 85 7.01 -11.32 17.41
N LYS A 86 8.05 -10.60 17.81
CA LYS A 86 7.91 -9.38 18.59
C LYS A 86 7.71 -8.20 17.63
N HIS A 87 6.61 -7.48 17.81
CA HIS A 87 6.35 -6.19 17.17
C HIS A 87 6.55 -5.06 18.17
N TRP A 88 7.17 -3.96 17.72
CA TRP A 88 7.27 -2.72 18.49
C TRP A 88 7.42 -1.53 17.55
N ILE A 89 7.26 -0.32 18.09
CA ILE A 89 7.50 0.92 17.36
C ILE A 89 8.81 1.51 17.86
N GLN A 90 9.66 1.94 16.94
CA GLN A 90 10.93 2.61 17.25
C GLN A 90 11.00 3.96 16.55
N ASP A 91 11.23 5.02 17.33
CA ASP A 91 11.47 6.35 16.81
C ASP A 91 12.98 6.57 16.60
N TYR A 92 13.34 7.15 15.45
CA TYR A 92 14.69 7.59 15.11
C TYR A 92 14.67 9.07 14.75
N THR A 93 15.53 9.85 15.41
CA THR A 93 15.65 11.29 15.14
C THR A 93 16.96 11.57 14.43
N ILE A 94 16.89 12.17 13.24
CA ILE A 94 18.05 12.47 12.39
C ILE A 94 17.95 13.89 11.81
N CYS A 95 19.07 14.46 11.41
CA CYS A 95 19.07 15.60 10.48
C CYS A 95 18.83 15.10 9.05
N ALA A 96 17.97 15.79 8.30
CA ALA A 96 17.76 15.54 6.89
C ALA A 96 17.42 16.84 6.14
N HIS A 97 17.49 16.81 4.81
CA HIS A 97 17.11 17.91 3.93
C HIS A 97 15.73 17.68 3.29
N GLU A 98 15.05 18.75 2.87
CA GLU A 98 13.71 18.67 2.26
C GLU A 98 13.63 17.69 1.08
N ASN A 99 14.71 17.60 0.31
CA ASN A 99 14.80 16.80 -0.90
C ASN A 99 15.35 15.39 -0.66
N ASP A 100 15.77 15.06 0.56
CA ASP A 100 16.20 13.69 0.88
C ASP A 100 14.99 12.77 0.72
N THR A 101 15.26 11.56 0.22
CA THR A 101 14.25 10.51 0.15
C THR A 101 14.14 9.82 1.51
N ILE A 102 13.02 9.14 1.73
CA ILE A 102 12.86 8.29 2.91
C ILE A 102 13.88 7.15 2.89
N LEU A 103 14.24 6.63 1.71
CA LEU A 103 15.31 5.65 1.57
C LEU A 103 16.66 6.19 2.08
N ASP A 104 17.03 7.43 1.72
CA ASP A 104 18.27 8.05 2.19
C ASP A 104 18.33 8.13 3.72
N CYS A 105 17.20 8.49 4.33
CA CYS A 105 17.04 8.54 5.78
C CYS A 105 17.17 7.18 6.44
N LEU A 106 16.53 6.15 5.88
CA LEU A 106 16.61 4.78 6.38
C LEU A 106 18.04 4.22 6.25
N LEU A 107 18.72 4.52 5.14
CA LEU A 107 20.12 4.15 4.95
C LEU A 107 21.03 4.87 5.95
N LYS A 108 20.79 6.15 6.22
CA LYS A 108 21.50 6.91 7.26
C LYS A 108 21.33 6.26 8.63
N ILE A 109 20.09 5.98 9.04
CA ILE A 109 19.79 5.28 10.30
C ILE A 109 20.52 3.94 10.36
N LYS A 110 20.44 3.13 9.30
CA LYS A 110 21.07 1.81 9.25
C LYS A 110 22.59 1.88 9.37
N ARG A 111 23.22 2.89 8.77
CA ARG A 111 24.69 3.05 8.78
C ARG A 111 25.22 3.64 10.07
N THR A 112 24.49 4.55 10.72
CA THR A 112 25.03 5.34 11.83
C THR A 112 24.38 5.08 13.18
N LEU A 113 23.17 4.51 13.23
CA LEU A 113 22.37 4.42 14.45
C LEU A 113 21.98 2.99 14.81
N ASP A 114 21.39 2.26 13.86
CA ASP A 114 20.86 0.93 14.09
C ASP A 114 21.07 0.01 12.87
N PRO A 115 22.19 -0.74 12.82
CA PRO A 115 22.46 -1.66 11.73
C PRO A 115 21.48 -2.84 11.65
N THR A 116 20.68 -3.09 12.70
CA THR A 116 19.71 -4.20 12.75
C THR A 116 18.44 -3.91 11.94
N LEU A 117 18.15 -2.64 11.63
CA LEU A 117 16.99 -2.21 10.85
C LEU A 117 17.01 -2.86 9.46
N ALA A 118 15.93 -3.54 9.10
CA ALA A 118 15.80 -4.26 7.83
C ALA A 118 14.69 -3.71 6.92
N PHE A 119 15.04 -3.51 5.65
CA PHE A 119 14.14 -3.10 4.57
C PHE A 119 14.79 -3.50 3.24
N ARG A 120 13.98 -3.68 2.20
CA ARG A 120 14.47 -3.99 0.84
C ARG A 120 14.73 -2.69 0.07
N TYR A 121 15.79 -2.66 -0.72
CA TYR A 121 16.10 -1.60 -1.66
C TYR A 121 17.11 -2.11 -2.70
N SER A 122 17.17 -1.44 -3.86
CA SER A 122 18.14 -1.75 -4.91
C SER A 122 18.44 -0.53 -5.77
N CYS A 123 17.54 -0.13 -6.69
CA CYS A 123 17.86 0.90 -7.67
C CYS A 123 17.99 2.32 -7.09
N GLY A 124 17.16 2.72 -6.14
CA GLY A 124 17.19 4.08 -5.58
C GLY A 124 16.53 5.18 -6.43
N HIS A 125 15.89 4.82 -7.55
CA HIS A 125 15.26 5.80 -8.46
C HIS A 125 13.92 5.32 -9.05
N GLY A 126 13.21 4.43 -8.34
CA GLY A 126 11.82 4.10 -8.62
C GLY A 126 11.54 3.10 -9.76
N VAL A 127 12.56 2.35 -10.22
CA VAL A 127 12.42 1.43 -11.37
C VAL A 127 12.26 -0.03 -10.96
N CYS A 128 12.98 -0.51 -9.93
CA CYS A 128 12.98 -1.93 -9.58
C CYS A 128 11.80 -2.38 -8.69
N GLY A 129 11.08 -1.44 -8.06
CA GLY A 129 9.95 -1.74 -7.16
C GLY A 129 10.29 -2.44 -5.84
N SER A 130 11.57 -2.62 -5.50
CA SER A 130 12.00 -3.45 -4.35
C SER A 130 11.68 -2.85 -2.98
N ASP A 131 11.55 -1.53 -2.89
CA ASP A 131 11.48 -0.75 -1.66
C ASP A 131 10.08 -0.20 -1.38
N ALA A 132 9.05 -0.92 -1.83
CA ALA A 132 7.67 -0.60 -1.51
C ALA A 132 7.38 -0.81 -0.02
N ALA A 133 6.89 0.22 0.65
CA ALA A 133 6.46 0.19 2.05
C ALA A 133 5.38 1.24 2.30
N ASN A 134 4.70 1.15 3.44
CA ASN A 134 3.72 2.16 3.83
C ASN A 134 4.41 3.37 4.45
N VAL A 135 4.11 4.55 3.92
CA VAL A 135 4.51 5.86 4.45
C VAL A 135 3.25 6.60 4.86
N ASN A 136 3.12 6.89 6.15
CA ASN A 136 1.95 7.51 6.76
C ASN A 136 0.63 6.78 6.42
N GLY A 137 0.69 5.45 6.33
CA GLY A 137 -0.43 4.57 6.02
C GLY A 137 -0.73 4.37 4.54
N MET A 138 0.03 4.99 3.63
CA MET A 138 -0.13 4.83 2.18
C MET A 138 1.07 4.12 1.56
N PRO A 139 0.89 3.09 0.72
CA PRO A 139 2.01 2.33 0.18
C PRO A 139 2.70 3.12 -0.94
N THR A 140 4.01 3.30 -0.85
CA THR A 140 4.80 4.04 -1.85
C THR A 140 6.20 3.45 -1.96
N LEU A 141 7.01 3.93 -2.91
CA LEU A 141 8.42 3.57 -3.01
C LEU A 141 9.25 4.51 -2.12
N LEU A 142 10.05 3.94 -1.23
CA LEU A 142 10.86 4.71 -0.27
C LEU A 142 11.89 5.62 -0.98
N CYS A 143 12.39 5.22 -2.15
CA CYS A 143 13.36 5.96 -2.96
C CYS A 143 12.78 7.11 -3.77
N THR A 144 11.45 7.21 -3.92
CA THR A 144 10.81 8.34 -4.59
C THR A 144 10.06 9.24 -3.62
N ALA A 145 9.70 8.72 -2.44
CA ALA A 145 9.05 9.46 -1.39
C ALA A 145 10.03 10.45 -0.75
N THR A 146 9.81 11.75 -0.98
CA THR A 146 10.64 12.82 -0.40
C THR A 146 10.13 13.25 0.97
N ILE A 147 11.03 13.74 1.83
CA ILE A 147 10.64 14.31 3.11
C ILE A 147 9.67 15.47 2.91
N ARG A 148 9.95 16.38 1.97
CA ARG A 148 9.06 17.48 1.62
C ARG A 148 7.63 17.01 1.36
N GLU A 149 7.41 15.87 0.71
CA GLU A 149 6.05 15.41 0.41
C GLU A 149 5.33 14.72 1.57
N HIS A 150 6.09 14.07 2.45
CA HIS A 150 5.55 13.15 3.45
C HIS A 150 5.70 13.62 4.90
N ALA A 151 6.53 14.62 5.17
CA ALA A 151 6.64 15.26 6.47
C ALA A 151 5.30 15.89 6.85
N ARG A 152 4.65 15.35 7.89
CA ARG A 152 3.49 16.01 8.50
C ARG A 152 4.02 16.94 9.58
N ASN A 153 3.83 18.24 9.39
CA ASN A 153 3.87 19.16 10.50
C ASN A 153 2.75 18.76 11.47
N THR A 154 3.07 18.67 12.75
CA THR A 154 2.08 18.55 13.83
C THR A 154 1.25 19.84 13.86
N ILE A 155 0.34 20.02 12.91
CA ILE A 155 -0.63 21.11 12.95
C ILE A 155 -1.72 20.63 13.92
N GLU A 156 -1.85 21.40 14.99
CA GLU A 156 -2.80 21.28 16.08
C GLU A 156 -4.17 20.72 15.65
N SER A 157 -4.68 19.74 16.39
CA SER A 157 -6.08 19.29 16.32
C SER A 157 -7.10 20.38 16.74
N SER A 158 -6.75 21.67 16.73
CA SER A 158 -7.51 22.74 17.39
C SER A 158 -8.57 23.42 16.52
N THR A 159 -8.63 23.19 15.19
CA THR A 159 -9.60 23.92 14.33
C THR A 159 -10.22 23.11 13.19
N ILE A 160 -10.56 21.83 13.42
CA ILE A 160 -11.65 21.23 12.62
C ILE A 160 -12.97 21.75 13.20
N LYS A 161 -13.50 22.84 12.64
CA LYS A 161 -14.92 23.20 12.85
C LYS A 161 -15.75 22.04 12.30
N SER A 162 -16.32 21.23 13.20
CA SER A 162 -17.21 20.13 12.88
C SER A 162 -18.51 20.67 12.29
N HIS A 163 -18.50 21.02 11.00
CA HIS A 163 -19.72 21.40 10.27
C HIS A 163 -20.25 20.27 9.38
N GLY A 164 -19.85 19.02 9.68
CA GLY A 164 -20.16 17.83 8.88
C GLY A 164 -21.21 16.87 9.46
N PHE A 165 -21.87 17.20 10.57
CA PHE A 165 -22.99 16.40 11.07
C PHE A 165 -24.23 17.27 11.22
N ARG A 166 -25.09 17.26 10.20
CA ARG A 166 -26.45 17.79 10.32
C ARG A 166 -27.20 16.84 11.26
N LYS A 167 -27.40 17.24 12.53
CA LYS A 167 -28.25 16.49 13.46
C LYS A 167 -29.68 16.50 12.93
N THR A 168 -30.11 15.44 12.25
CA THR A 168 -31.52 15.21 11.94
C THR A 168 -32.21 14.78 13.23
N GLY A 169 -32.96 15.68 13.84
CA GLY A 169 -33.75 15.40 15.03
C GLY A 169 -33.47 16.37 16.18
N SER A 170 -33.89 17.62 16.02
CA SER A 170 -34.31 18.41 17.16
C SER A 170 -35.69 18.97 16.84
N LYS A 171 -36.72 18.42 17.50
CA LYS A 171 -38.07 18.98 17.46
C LYS A 171 -38.00 20.36 18.08
N THR A 172 -38.09 21.41 17.27
CA THR A 172 -38.44 22.74 17.76
C THR A 172 -39.94 22.90 17.64
N ASN A 173 -40.62 22.76 18.78
CA ASN A 173 -41.93 23.38 18.95
C ASN A 173 -41.72 24.89 18.82
N ASN A 174 -42.44 25.51 17.89
CA ASN A 174 -43.11 26.79 18.13
C ASN A 174 -44.09 27.06 16.98
N SER A 175 -45.35 27.09 17.35
CA SER A 175 -46.45 27.61 16.56
C SER A 175 -46.37 29.14 16.48
N THR A 176 -46.70 29.67 15.30
CA THR A 176 -47.75 30.66 14.98
C THR A 176 -47.28 31.80 14.06
N ASN A 177 -48.02 31.91 12.94
CA ASN A 177 -48.50 33.10 12.23
C ASN A 177 -47.47 34.12 11.69
N ASP A 178 -47.37 34.27 10.37
CA ASP A 178 -48.22 35.19 9.61
C ASP A 178 -47.98 35.06 8.09
N LEU A 179 -49.02 35.37 7.32
CA LEU A 179 -49.00 35.54 5.86
C LEU A 179 -48.19 36.79 5.49
N ASP A 180 -47.44 36.76 4.39
CA ASP A 180 -47.82 37.58 3.22
C ASP A 180 -46.97 37.34 1.96
N ASN A 181 -47.65 37.64 0.88
CA ASN A 181 -47.37 37.47 -0.54
C ASN A 181 -46.34 38.51 -1.04
N THR A 182 -45.56 38.18 -2.07
CA THR A 182 -45.34 38.95 -3.33
C THR A 182 -43.96 38.75 -3.97
N ASN A 183 -44.00 38.49 -5.27
CA ASN A 183 -42.88 38.54 -6.21
C ASN A 183 -42.35 39.98 -6.36
N SER A 184 -41.04 40.16 -6.43
CA SER A 184 -40.46 41.22 -7.27
C SER A 184 -39.05 40.87 -7.77
N THR A 185 -38.94 40.97 -9.09
CA THR A 185 -37.75 40.89 -9.93
C THR A 185 -36.91 42.15 -9.76
N THR A 186 -35.57 42.04 -9.64
CA THR A 186 -34.65 43.06 -10.18
C THR A 186 -33.29 42.44 -10.54
N ASN A 187 -32.80 42.88 -11.69
CA ASN A 187 -31.62 42.43 -12.43
C ASN A 187 -30.31 43.05 -11.93
N SER A 188 -29.21 42.53 -12.53
CA SER A 188 -27.91 43.17 -12.79
C SER A 188 -26.86 43.01 -11.66
N THR A 189 -25.56 42.73 -11.89
CA THR A 189 -24.73 42.71 -13.11
C THR A 189 -23.38 42.06 -12.75
N THR A 190 -22.82 41.29 -13.69
CA THR A 190 -21.37 41.11 -14.01
C THR A 190 -20.32 41.01 -12.89
N ASN A 191 -19.59 39.88 -12.85
CA ASN A 191 -18.20 39.84 -13.34
C ASN A 191 -17.63 38.41 -13.30
N SER A 192 -17.25 37.94 -14.48
CA SER A 192 -16.31 36.86 -14.75
C SER A 192 -14.90 37.30 -14.37
N ALA A 193 -14.19 36.51 -13.57
CA ALA A 193 -12.74 36.59 -13.40
C ALA A 193 -12.17 35.25 -12.92
N ASP A 194 -11.60 34.52 -13.89
CA ASP A 194 -10.43 33.65 -13.83
C ASP A 194 -10.19 32.68 -12.66
N ASP A 195 -10.45 31.42 -12.99
CA ASP A 195 -9.80 30.23 -12.44
C ASP A 195 -8.27 30.32 -12.54
N SER A 196 -7.62 30.50 -11.39
CA SER A 196 -6.22 30.10 -11.21
C SER A 196 -5.97 29.66 -9.77
N ILE A 197 -6.65 28.59 -9.36
CA ILE A 197 -6.32 27.85 -8.12
C ILE A 197 -5.00 27.12 -8.36
N THR A 198 -3.91 27.88 -8.24
CA THR A 198 -2.56 27.35 -8.18
C THR A 198 -2.44 26.66 -6.83
N ASN A 199 -2.40 25.34 -6.82
CA ASN A 199 -2.19 24.50 -5.64
C ASN A 199 -0.81 24.78 -5.01
N LYS A 200 -0.68 25.91 -4.31
CA LYS A 200 0.47 26.26 -3.50
C LYS A 200 0.33 25.48 -2.20
N LYS A 201 0.75 24.21 -2.22
CA LYS A 201 0.86 23.35 -1.03
C LYS A 201 1.79 24.05 -0.03
N LEU A 202 1.19 24.73 0.94
CA LEU A 202 1.87 25.67 1.83
C LEU A 202 2.72 24.88 2.83
N TYR A 203 4.00 24.72 2.53
CA TYR A 203 5.01 24.30 3.50
C TYR A 203 5.29 25.47 4.44
N LEU A 204 4.58 25.52 5.56
CA LEU A 204 4.98 26.39 6.66
C LEU A 204 6.20 25.75 7.32
N LYS A 205 7.40 26.24 7.01
CA LYS A 205 8.57 26.05 7.88
C LYS A 205 8.15 26.55 9.26
N ASN A 206 7.96 25.63 10.20
CA ASN A 206 7.68 26.01 11.57
C ASN A 206 8.87 26.80 12.12
N THR A 207 8.62 27.72 13.02
CA THR A 207 9.62 28.49 13.78
C THR A 207 10.55 27.63 14.64
N HIS A 208 10.33 26.31 14.67
CA HIS A 208 11.19 25.31 15.25
C HIS A 208 11.67 24.37 14.14
N ASN A 209 12.98 24.35 13.92
CA ASN A 209 13.78 23.66 12.89
C ASN A 209 13.50 22.14 12.69
N ASN A 210 12.25 21.72 12.40
CA ASN A 210 11.79 20.33 12.45
C ASN A 210 10.73 20.02 11.37
N PHE A 211 10.88 18.88 10.67
CA PHE A 211 9.95 18.32 9.69
C PHE A 211 8.76 17.57 10.31
N GLY A 212 8.81 17.24 11.59
CA GLY A 212 7.78 16.45 12.26
C GLY A 212 8.05 14.95 12.19
N ILE A 213 6.97 14.17 12.10
CA ILE A 213 7.01 12.71 12.21
C ILE A 213 6.52 12.08 10.90
N ILE A 214 7.30 11.13 10.38
CA ILE A 214 6.90 10.25 9.27
C ILE A 214 6.78 8.83 9.83
N GLU A 215 5.63 8.21 9.63
CA GLU A 215 5.36 6.84 10.08
C GLU A 215 5.64 5.85 8.96
N LEU A 216 6.42 4.82 9.27
CA LEU A 216 6.83 3.77 8.33
C LEU A 216 6.34 2.42 8.82
N SER A 217 5.66 1.68 7.95
CA SER A 217 5.19 0.34 8.23
C SER A 217 5.38 -0.59 7.03
N PRO A 218 5.46 -1.91 7.24
CA PRO A 218 5.49 -2.87 6.14
C PRO A 218 4.25 -2.72 5.26
N LEU A 219 4.37 -3.18 4.01
CA LEU A 219 3.29 -3.16 3.02
C LEU A 219 2.07 -3.96 3.52
N SER A 220 0.88 -3.34 3.52
CA SER A 220 -0.34 -3.97 4.04
C SER A 220 -0.73 -5.20 3.19
N GLY A 221 -1.44 -6.15 3.79
CA GLY A 221 -1.89 -7.36 3.08
C GLY A 221 -0.82 -8.42 2.84
N PHE A 222 0.47 -8.11 3.08
CA PHE A 222 1.55 -9.08 3.01
C PHE A 222 1.97 -9.56 4.41
N THR A 223 2.50 -10.78 4.49
CA THR A 223 3.07 -11.28 5.75
C THR A 223 4.43 -10.64 6.00
N VAL A 224 4.62 -10.11 7.21
CA VAL A 224 5.88 -9.43 7.59
C VAL A 224 6.91 -10.48 7.95
N GLN A 225 8.08 -10.41 7.34
CA GLN A 225 9.21 -11.32 7.58
C GLN A 225 10.19 -10.71 8.59
N ARG A 226 10.52 -9.43 8.43
CA ARG A 226 11.39 -8.67 9.36
C ARG A 226 11.24 -7.17 9.11
N ASP A 227 10.98 -6.38 10.14
CA ASP A 227 10.83 -4.93 10.05
C ASP A 227 9.91 -4.49 8.88
N LEU A 228 10.45 -3.85 7.83
CA LEU A 228 9.69 -3.42 6.65
C LEU A 228 9.71 -4.45 5.50
N ILE A 229 10.33 -5.61 5.70
CA ILE A 229 10.42 -6.69 4.71
C ILE A 229 9.16 -7.55 4.78
N CYS A 230 8.45 -7.62 3.66
CA CYS A 230 7.30 -8.50 3.47
C CYS A 230 7.63 -9.71 2.59
N ASP A 231 6.92 -10.81 2.79
CA ASP A 231 6.90 -11.92 1.84
C ASP A 231 5.97 -11.60 0.67
N ILE A 232 6.54 -11.57 -0.53
CA ILE A 232 5.85 -11.27 -1.78
C ILE A 232 5.52 -12.53 -2.58
N THR A 233 5.91 -13.71 -2.08
CA THR A 233 5.73 -14.99 -2.76
C THR A 233 4.28 -15.22 -3.19
N PRO A 234 3.25 -14.94 -2.36
CA PRO A 234 1.86 -15.11 -2.77
C PRO A 234 1.50 -14.29 -4.03
N MET A 235 1.91 -13.03 -4.09
CA MET A 235 1.67 -12.16 -5.26
C MET A 235 2.36 -12.71 -6.52
N ILE A 236 3.63 -13.11 -6.40
CA ILE A 236 4.38 -13.67 -7.54
C ILE A 236 3.77 -14.99 -8.01
N SER A 237 3.29 -15.84 -7.09
CA SER A 237 2.62 -17.09 -7.43
C SER A 237 1.33 -16.86 -8.22
N GLN A 238 0.54 -15.83 -7.86
CA GLN A 238 -0.66 -15.46 -8.64
C GLN A 238 -0.32 -14.94 -10.04
N ILE A 239 0.73 -14.13 -10.17
CA ILE A 239 1.21 -13.67 -11.48
C ILE A 239 1.63 -14.86 -12.35
N LYS A 240 2.41 -15.80 -11.79
CA LYS A 240 2.85 -17.02 -12.50
C LYS A 240 1.69 -17.91 -12.92
N ARG A 241 0.65 -18.01 -12.09
CA ARG A 241 -0.57 -18.77 -12.39
C ARG A 241 -1.29 -18.28 -13.65
N LEU A 242 -1.14 -17.01 -14.02
CA LEU A 242 -1.74 -16.41 -15.21
C LEU A 242 -0.83 -16.48 -16.45
N GLU A 243 0.23 -17.29 -16.39
CA GLU A 243 1.12 -17.59 -17.51
C GLU A 243 1.69 -16.32 -18.20
N PRO A 244 2.53 -15.54 -17.51
CA PRO A 244 2.95 -14.21 -17.93
C PRO A 244 4.10 -14.25 -18.96
N TYR A 245 3.90 -15.00 -20.05
CA TYR A 245 4.86 -15.16 -21.15
C TYR A 245 4.13 -15.26 -22.49
N LEU A 246 4.77 -14.83 -23.58
CA LEU A 246 4.14 -14.85 -24.90
C LEU A 246 3.86 -16.28 -25.37
N GLN A 247 2.61 -16.57 -25.73
CA GLN A 247 2.19 -17.85 -26.31
C GLN A 247 1.76 -17.64 -27.76
N ALA A 248 2.69 -17.82 -28.70
CA ALA A 248 2.45 -17.62 -30.13
C ALA A 248 2.45 -18.94 -30.90
N ASN A 249 1.55 -19.06 -31.87
CA ASN A 249 1.57 -20.13 -32.86
C ASN A 249 2.70 -19.85 -33.87
N ASN A 250 3.36 -20.89 -34.41
CA ASN A 250 4.41 -20.81 -35.45
C ASN A 250 5.81 -20.34 -35.03
N ILE A 251 6.23 -20.57 -33.78
CA ILE A 251 7.61 -20.31 -33.30
C ILE A 251 8.68 -21.13 -34.07
N GLY A 252 8.28 -22.18 -34.78
CA GLY A 252 9.20 -23.12 -35.46
C GLY A 252 9.78 -22.67 -36.81
N ASN A 253 9.35 -21.54 -37.38
CA ASN A 253 9.90 -21.06 -38.65
C ASN A 253 11.08 -20.10 -38.37
N LEU A 254 12.29 -20.68 -38.29
CA LEU A 254 13.58 -20.02 -37.97
C LEU A 254 13.97 -18.84 -38.87
N ASN A 255 13.15 -18.49 -39.88
CA ASN A 255 13.38 -17.41 -40.83
C ASN A 255 12.66 -16.09 -40.48
N ILE A 256 11.93 -16.02 -39.36
CA ILE A 256 11.28 -14.78 -38.91
C ILE A 256 12.16 -14.15 -37.82
N LEU A 257 12.75 -12.98 -38.11
CA LEU A 257 13.60 -12.23 -37.17
C LEU A 257 12.78 -11.61 -36.01
N GLU A 258 11.57 -11.11 -36.30
CA GLU A 258 10.67 -10.47 -35.34
C GLU A 258 9.19 -10.62 -35.75
N PHE A 259 8.28 -10.60 -34.77
CA PHE A 259 6.84 -10.59 -35.04
C PHE A 259 6.39 -9.18 -35.47
N LEU A 260 5.68 -9.08 -36.59
CA LEU A 260 5.08 -7.84 -37.03
C LEU A 260 3.99 -7.37 -36.04
N GLN A 261 4.06 -6.12 -35.60
CA GLN A 261 3.08 -5.50 -34.71
C GLN A 261 2.89 -4.02 -35.08
N ASN A 262 1.64 -3.59 -35.25
CA ASN A 262 1.33 -2.20 -35.59
C ASN A 262 1.41 -1.29 -34.35
N PRO A 263 1.74 0.01 -34.50
CA PRO A 263 1.78 0.95 -33.37
C PRO A 263 0.48 1.00 -32.56
N GLN A 264 -0.68 0.91 -33.22
CA GLN A 264 -2.00 0.91 -32.56
C GLN A 264 -2.26 -0.37 -31.76
N GLU A 265 -1.61 -1.48 -32.10
CA GLU A 265 -1.70 -2.73 -31.34
C GLU A 265 -0.83 -2.67 -30.09
N LEU A 266 0.40 -2.15 -30.22
CA LEU A 266 1.30 -1.93 -29.09
C LEU A 266 0.69 -0.98 -28.05
N GLN A 267 0.07 0.11 -28.52
CA GLN A 267 -0.53 1.13 -27.65
C GLN A 267 -1.56 0.55 -26.65
N LYS A 268 -2.21 -0.57 -26.98
CA LYS A 268 -3.20 -1.22 -26.11
C LYS A 268 -2.62 -1.75 -24.80
N PHE A 269 -1.35 -2.15 -24.78
CA PHE A 269 -0.72 -2.75 -23.61
C PHE A 269 0.62 -2.11 -23.21
N GLU A 270 1.11 -1.13 -23.97
CA GLU A 270 2.38 -0.44 -23.71
C GLU A 270 2.46 0.07 -22.26
N LEU A 271 1.43 0.78 -21.80
CA LEU A 271 1.39 1.28 -20.42
C LEU A 271 1.37 0.14 -19.39
N LEU A 272 0.64 -0.95 -19.67
CA LEU A 272 0.54 -2.12 -18.78
C LEU A 272 1.89 -2.82 -18.63
N SER A 273 2.70 -2.82 -19.68
CA SER A 273 4.05 -3.41 -19.68
C SER A 273 5.03 -2.68 -18.75
N ASN A 274 4.71 -1.46 -18.32
CA ASN A 274 5.52 -0.69 -17.38
C ASN A 274 5.36 -1.13 -15.92
N CYS A 275 4.55 -2.14 -15.62
CA CYS A 275 4.37 -2.66 -14.26
C CYS A 275 5.70 -3.20 -13.70
N ILE A 276 6.16 -2.63 -12.59
CA ILE A 276 7.44 -2.98 -11.94
C ILE A 276 7.29 -4.00 -10.80
N LEU A 277 6.12 -4.63 -10.67
CA LEU A 277 5.83 -5.64 -9.64
C LEU A 277 6.12 -5.20 -8.18
N CYS A 278 5.96 -3.91 -7.88
CA CYS A 278 6.27 -3.36 -6.54
C CYS A 278 5.27 -3.75 -5.45
N GLY A 279 4.08 -4.23 -5.79
CA GLY A 279 3.03 -4.59 -4.83
C GLY A 279 2.27 -3.41 -4.20
N ALA A 280 2.56 -2.16 -4.55
CA ALA A 280 1.84 -1.00 -3.97
C ALA A 280 0.31 -1.06 -4.21
N CYS A 281 -0.11 -1.59 -5.37
CA CYS A 281 -1.51 -1.80 -5.70
C CYS A 281 -2.18 -2.87 -4.81
N GLU A 282 -1.43 -3.90 -4.42
CA GLU A 282 -1.90 -4.92 -3.47
C GLU A 282 -2.01 -4.32 -2.07
N GLY A 283 -0.99 -3.56 -1.65
CA GLY A 283 -0.92 -2.96 -0.32
C GLY A 283 -1.98 -1.90 -0.04
N VAL A 284 -2.59 -1.32 -1.07
CA VAL A 284 -3.69 -0.37 -0.92
C VAL A 284 -5.06 -1.03 -1.12
N CYS A 285 -5.11 -2.25 -1.67
CA CYS A 285 -6.37 -2.92 -1.97
C CYS A 285 -6.97 -3.52 -0.69
N PRO A 286 -8.19 -3.10 -0.27
CA PRO A 286 -8.81 -3.65 0.94
C PRO A 286 -9.22 -5.11 0.76
N ILE A 287 -9.55 -5.55 -0.46
CA ILE A 287 -9.96 -6.93 -0.74
C ILE A 287 -8.76 -7.87 -0.60
N TYR A 288 -7.63 -7.51 -1.21
CA TYR A 288 -6.39 -8.26 -1.05
C TYR A 288 -5.93 -8.28 0.42
N ALA A 289 -5.94 -7.12 1.09
CA ALA A 289 -5.51 -7.02 2.48
C ALA A 289 -6.41 -7.75 3.48
N SER A 290 -7.67 -8.02 3.14
CA SER A 290 -8.62 -8.77 3.99
C SER A 290 -8.31 -10.27 4.04
N GLY A 291 -7.41 -10.77 3.18
CA GLY A 291 -7.10 -12.19 3.10
C GLY A 291 -8.21 -13.02 2.47
N GLU A 292 -9.14 -12.37 1.76
CA GLU A 292 -10.06 -13.05 0.86
C GLU A 292 -9.27 -13.69 -0.28
N ALA A 293 -9.78 -14.78 -0.84
CA ALA A 293 -9.16 -15.41 -1.98
C ALA A 293 -9.34 -14.50 -3.20
N PHE A 294 -8.34 -13.65 -3.45
CA PHE A 294 -8.30 -12.71 -4.57
C PHE A 294 -6.93 -12.80 -5.24
N ILE A 295 -6.94 -12.93 -6.57
CA ILE A 295 -5.72 -13.04 -7.38
C ILE A 295 -4.82 -11.80 -7.32
N GLY A 296 -5.42 -10.62 -7.08
CA GLY A 296 -4.72 -9.36 -6.86
C GLY A 296 -4.57 -8.49 -8.12
N PRO A 297 -4.61 -7.14 -7.99
CA PRO A 297 -4.40 -6.20 -9.09
C PRO A 297 -3.13 -6.42 -9.91
N ALA A 298 -2.00 -6.77 -9.30
CA ALA A 298 -0.74 -6.91 -10.03
C ALA A 298 -0.80 -8.07 -11.02
N ALA A 299 -1.43 -9.18 -10.62
CA ALA A 299 -1.65 -10.34 -11.47
C ALA A 299 -2.59 -10.01 -12.64
N LEU A 300 -3.71 -9.31 -12.38
CA LEU A 300 -4.67 -8.92 -13.41
C LEU A 300 -4.05 -7.97 -14.46
N VAL A 301 -3.25 -6.99 -14.05
CA VAL A 301 -2.53 -6.10 -14.98
C VAL A 301 -1.53 -6.88 -15.84
N ASN A 302 -0.80 -7.83 -15.26
CA ASN A 302 0.11 -8.68 -16.03
C ASN A 302 -0.65 -9.56 -17.03
N ALA A 303 -1.80 -10.10 -16.65
CA ALA A 303 -2.64 -10.87 -17.57
C ALA A 303 -3.20 -9.99 -18.70
N ALA A 304 -3.72 -8.80 -18.39
CA ALA A 304 -4.19 -7.82 -19.37
C ALA A 304 -3.12 -7.53 -20.43
N ARG A 305 -1.88 -7.33 -20.01
CA ARG A 305 -0.74 -7.09 -20.92
C ARG A 305 -0.58 -8.20 -21.97
N PHE A 306 -0.90 -9.45 -21.67
CA PHE A 306 -0.85 -10.54 -22.65
C PHE A 306 -2.17 -10.74 -23.39
N ILE A 307 -3.31 -10.48 -22.74
CA ILE A 307 -4.63 -10.54 -23.38
C ILE A 307 -4.76 -9.53 -24.51
N TYR A 308 -4.15 -8.34 -24.36
CA TYR A 308 -4.19 -7.27 -25.36
C TYR A 308 -3.06 -7.32 -26.39
N ASP A 309 -2.06 -8.19 -26.22
CA ASP A 309 -0.94 -8.30 -27.16
C ASP A 309 -1.38 -9.04 -28.42
N SER A 310 -1.35 -8.37 -29.58
CA SER A 310 -1.75 -8.95 -30.87
C SER A 310 -0.93 -10.18 -31.28
N ARG A 311 0.26 -10.36 -30.69
CA ARG A 311 1.15 -11.50 -30.95
C ARG A 311 0.80 -12.74 -30.12
N ASP A 312 0.00 -12.59 -29.08
CA ASP A 312 -0.34 -13.68 -28.17
C ASP A 312 -1.63 -14.38 -28.63
N ASN A 313 -1.59 -15.72 -28.73
CA ASN A 313 -2.71 -16.55 -29.16
C ASN A 313 -3.47 -17.21 -27.98
N ALA A 314 -3.02 -17.01 -26.74
CA ALA A 314 -3.62 -17.58 -25.54
C ALA A 314 -4.48 -16.57 -24.74
N GLY A 315 -4.83 -15.42 -25.31
CA GLY A 315 -5.70 -14.42 -24.67
C GLY A 315 -7.02 -15.00 -24.15
N LYS A 316 -7.69 -15.86 -24.92
CA LYS A 316 -8.93 -16.55 -24.47
C LYS A 316 -8.67 -17.48 -23.28
N HIS A 317 -7.57 -18.22 -23.28
CA HIS A 317 -7.21 -19.10 -22.18
C HIS A 317 -6.97 -18.30 -20.88
N ARG A 318 -6.24 -17.17 -20.97
CA ARG A 318 -6.02 -16.28 -19.83
C ARG A 318 -7.30 -15.65 -19.30
N LEU A 319 -8.26 -15.31 -20.18
CA LEU A 319 -9.59 -14.86 -19.75
C LEU A 319 -10.31 -15.93 -18.91
N ASP A 320 -10.15 -17.22 -19.22
CA ASP A 320 -10.72 -18.30 -18.39
C ASP A 320 -10.01 -18.42 -17.05
N LEU A 321 -8.68 -18.27 -17.03
CA LEU A 321 -7.90 -18.31 -15.78
C LEU A 321 -8.30 -17.20 -14.81
N ILE A 322 -8.56 -15.98 -15.32
CA ILE A 322 -8.98 -14.85 -14.48
C ILE A 322 -10.47 -14.92 -14.10
N ASN A 323 -11.32 -15.63 -14.84
CA ASN A 323 -12.76 -15.76 -14.54
C ASN A 323 -13.07 -16.81 -13.45
N SER A 324 -12.07 -17.22 -12.68
CA SER A 324 -12.28 -18.08 -11.50
C SER A 324 -13.02 -17.33 -10.38
N ALA A 325 -13.64 -18.06 -9.44
CA ALA A 325 -14.39 -17.46 -8.31
C ALA A 325 -13.54 -16.47 -7.47
N ASP A 326 -12.25 -16.76 -7.34
CA ASP A 326 -11.25 -15.97 -6.61
C ASP A 326 -10.45 -15.03 -7.54
N GLY A 327 -10.93 -14.89 -8.78
CA GLY A 327 -10.28 -14.16 -9.86
C GLY A 327 -10.77 -12.71 -9.95
N ILE A 328 -11.23 -12.32 -11.13
CA ILE A 328 -11.58 -10.94 -11.44
C ILE A 328 -12.86 -10.47 -10.73
N SER A 329 -13.81 -11.37 -10.51
CA SER A 329 -15.12 -11.08 -9.89
C SER A 329 -15.03 -10.68 -8.41
N ALA A 330 -13.92 -10.98 -7.73
CA ALA A 330 -13.69 -10.55 -6.35
C ALA A 330 -13.43 -9.03 -6.22
N CYS A 331 -13.06 -8.35 -7.31
CA CYS A 331 -12.79 -6.91 -7.29
C CYS A 331 -14.06 -6.11 -6.96
N GLN A 332 -14.02 -5.32 -5.87
CA GLN A 332 -15.13 -4.44 -5.44
C GLN A 332 -15.03 -3.01 -6.03
N SER A 333 -14.23 -2.80 -7.08
CA SER A 333 -14.11 -1.51 -7.79
C SER A 333 -13.82 -0.29 -6.90
N VAL A 334 -13.04 -0.48 -5.82
CA VAL A 334 -12.60 0.61 -4.92
C VAL A 334 -11.63 1.58 -5.63
N ARG A 335 -10.93 1.11 -6.67
CA ARG A 335 -9.96 1.87 -7.51
C ARG A 335 -8.82 2.56 -6.76
N ALA A 336 -8.55 2.18 -5.50
CA ALA A 336 -7.41 2.70 -4.74
C ALA A 336 -6.06 2.31 -5.37
N CYS A 337 -6.00 1.17 -6.06
CA CYS A 337 -4.83 0.69 -6.79
C CYS A 337 -4.33 1.67 -7.86
N SER A 338 -5.23 2.29 -8.64
CA SER A 338 -4.88 3.27 -9.67
C SER A 338 -4.16 4.48 -9.08
N LYS A 339 -4.70 5.01 -7.97
CA LYS A 339 -4.16 6.21 -7.31
C LYS A 339 -2.73 6.01 -6.82
N GLN A 340 -2.38 4.78 -6.46
CA GLN A 340 -1.13 4.48 -5.77
C GLN A 340 -0.06 3.82 -6.67
N CYS A 341 -0.40 3.53 -7.93
CA CYS A 341 0.55 2.95 -8.86
C CYS A 341 1.66 3.97 -9.22
N PRO A 342 2.94 3.70 -8.92
CA PRO A 342 4.03 4.64 -9.21
C PRO A 342 4.35 4.76 -10.70
N ARG A 343 3.73 3.93 -11.55
CA ARG A 343 3.92 3.90 -13.00
C ARG A 343 2.76 4.54 -13.76
N GLY A 344 1.78 5.11 -13.06
CA GLY A 344 0.63 5.79 -13.68
C GLY A 344 -0.34 4.86 -14.39
N ILE A 345 -0.30 3.55 -14.12
CA ILE A 345 -1.26 2.60 -14.67
C ILE A 345 -2.61 2.80 -13.94
N ASP A 346 -3.69 3.04 -14.68
CA ASP A 346 -5.05 3.04 -14.11
C ASP A 346 -5.55 1.60 -13.94
N ILE A 347 -5.03 0.94 -12.92
CA ILE A 347 -5.30 -0.47 -12.62
C ILE A 347 -6.80 -0.74 -12.42
N GLY A 348 -7.51 0.18 -11.77
CA GLY A 348 -8.95 0.08 -11.54
C GLY A 348 -9.76 0.14 -12.82
N GLU A 349 -9.40 1.01 -13.77
CA GLU A 349 -10.00 1.03 -15.09
C GLU A 349 -9.72 -0.26 -15.85
N GLU A 350 -8.47 -0.71 -15.83
CA GLU A 350 -8.02 -1.91 -16.52
C GLU A 350 -8.77 -3.16 -16.05
N ILE A 351 -8.91 -3.33 -14.73
CA ILE A 351 -9.69 -4.44 -14.16
C ILE A 351 -11.16 -4.35 -14.58
N TRP A 352 -11.73 -3.15 -14.69
CA TRP A 352 -13.10 -2.98 -15.17
C TRP A 352 -13.25 -3.38 -16.64
N GLN A 353 -12.32 -2.98 -17.51
CA GLN A 353 -12.31 -3.37 -18.92
C GLN A 353 -12.16 -4.89 -19.09
N LEU A 354 -11.23 -5.51 -18.36
CA LEU A 354 -11.09 -6.96 -18.31
C LEU A 354 -12.36 -7.66 -17.82
N THR A 355 -13.08 -7.09 -16.86
CA THR A 355 -14.34 -7.66 -16.35
C THR A 355 -15.39 -7.69 -17.46
N THR A 356 -15.52 -6.61 -18.23
CA THR A 356 -16.43 -6.54 -19.38
C THR A 356 -16.08 -7.62 -20.42
N LEU A 357 -14.79 -7.75 -20.77
CA LEU A 357 -14.33 -8.76 -21.73
C LEU A 357 -14.56 -10.21 -21.26
N ALA A 358 -14.38 -10.48 -19.95
CA ALA A 358 -14.66 -11.79 -19.38
C ALA A 358 -16.16 -12.11 -19.41
N ASN A 359 -17.02 -11.12 -19.18
CA ASN A 359 -18.46 -11.26 -19.23
C ASN A 359 -18.99 -11.43 -20.66
N GLU A 360 -18.45 -10.72 -21.65
CA GLU A 360 -18.85 -10.87 -23.07
C GLU A 360 -18.52 -12.25 -23.66
N LYS A 361 -17.52 -12.93 -23.09
CA LYS A 361 -17.14 -14.29 -23.48
C LYS A 361 -18.04 -15.37 -22.85
N SER A 362 -18.60 -15.08 -21.66
CA SER A 362 -19.40 -16.01 -20.84
C SER A 362 -20.82 -16.12 -21.39
#